data_AF-A0A183TA85-F1
#
_entry.id   AF-A0A183TA85-F1
#
_cell.length_a   1.000
_cell.length_b   1.000
_cell.length_c   1.000
_cell.angle_alpha   90.00
_cell.angle_beta   90.00
_cell.angle_gamma   90.00
#
_symmetry.space_group_name_H-M   'P 1'
#
loop_
_entity.id
_entity.type
_entity.pdbx_description
1 polymer ?
#
loop_
_entity_poly.entity_id
_entity_poly.type
_entity_poly.pdbx_seq_one_letter_code
_entity_poly.pdbx_strand_id
1 'polypeptide(L)'
;MDDDRLPKQLFYGDVATGARRQGGKKRRYKDTLKKSLKQLQINPVIWEDLARNRPAWKMIVKTAAAIYEANRIAAAKAKRAARKSPAPPIKTASDQALPTYPRCQRTFRAQISLLGHLRTQCTNNPKIPTSTSNSAKAPS
;
A
#
# COMPACT_ATOMS: atom_id res chain seq x y z
N MET A 1 34.72 3.16 5.52
CA MET A 1 33.38 2.96 6.12
C MET A 1 32.70 1.86 5.33
N ASP A 2 32.50 0.69 5.93
CA ASP A 2 31.98 -0.50 5.25
C ASP A 2 30.55 -0.31 4.75
N ASP A 3 30.28 -0.82 3.54
CA ASP A 3 29.00 -0.65 2.84
C ASP A 3 27.87 -1.50 3.44
N ASP A 4 28.20 -2.51 4.24
CA ASP A 4 27.26 -3.46 4.86
C ASP A 4 26.60 -2.92 6.14
N ARG A 5 26.92 -1.70 6.57
CA ARG A 5 26.34 -1.11 7.78
C ARG A 5 24.88 -0.73 7.54
N LEU A 6 24.00 -1.22 8.42
CA LEU A 6 22.55 -0.98 8.40
C LEU A 6 22.12 0.47 8.11
N PRO A 7 22.74 1.52 8.69
CA PRO A 7 22.37 2.88 8.34
C PRO A 7 22.63 3.20 6.86
N LYS A 8 23.77 2.78 6.31
CA LYS A 8 24.14 3.05 4.91
C LYS A 8 23.28 2.23 3.96
N GLN A 9 22.96 0.97 4.30
CA GLN A 9 22.04 0.13 3.53
C GLN A 9 20.60 0.69 3.54
N LEU A 10 20.15 1.24 4.67
CA LEU A 10 18.82 1.86 4.79
C LEU A 10 18.72 3.19 4.02
N PHE A 11 19.77 4.01 4.07
CA PHE A 11 19.78 5.33 3.42
C PHE A 11 20.12 5.26 1.92
N TYR A 12 20.90 4.26 1.47
CA TYR A 12 21.40 4.17 0.09
C TYR A 12 20.99 2.89 -0.67
N GLY A 13 20.26 1.96 -0.04
CA GLY A 13 19.88 0.66 -0.63
C GLY A 13 19.05 0.76 -1.92
N ASP A 14 18.32 1.86 -2.11
CA ASP A 14 17.52 2.11 -3.31
C ASP A 14 18.25 2.94 -4.39
N VAL A 15 19.47 3.42 -4.12
CA VAL A 15 20.20 4.33 -5.01
C VAL A 15 21.12 3.57 -5.98
N ALA A 16 21.57 2.37 -5.64
CA ALA A 16 22.51 1.60 -6.47
C ALA A 16 21.85 0.86 -7.66
N THR A 17 20.60 0.39 -7.51
CA THR A 17 19.87 -0.39 -8.54
C THR A 17 18.44 0.10 -8.75
N GLY A 18 18.08 1.26 -8.20
CA GLY A 18 16.74 1.83 -8.36
C GLY A 18 16.61 2.56 -9.70
N ALA A 19 16.02 1.89 -10.71
CA ALA A 19 15.48 2.59 -11.86
C ALA A 19 14.41 3.57 -11.37
N ARG A 20 14.77 4.86 -11.26
CA ARG A 20 13.79 5.92 -10.97
C ARG A 20 12.74 5.90 -12.06
N ARG A 21 11.45 5.88 -11.68
CA ARG A 21 10.38 6.11 -12.64
C ARG A 21 10.64 7.46 -13.29
N GLN A 22 10.95 7.44 -14.59
CA GLN A 22 11.11 8.66 -15.37
C GLN A 22 9.84 9.49 -15.16
N GLY A 23 9.99 10.67 -14.55
CA GLY A 23 8.86 11.53 -14.26
C GLY A 23 8.07 11.80 -15.54
N GLY A 24 6.79 11.45 -15.55
CA GLY A 24 5.93 11.71 -16.69
C GLY A 24 5.89 13.21 -17.01
N LYS A 25 5.59 13.56 -18.27
CA LYS A 25 5.39 14.97 -18.67
C LYS A 25 4.40 15.65 -17.72
N LYS A 26 4.71 16.89 -17.30
CA LYS A 26 3.79 17.72 -16.51
C LYS A 26 2.43 17.76 -17.21
N ARG A 27 1.36 17.38 -16.50
CA ARG A 27 -0.02 17.48 -17.01
C ARG A 27 -0.29 18.91 -17.46
N ARG A 28 -0.78 19.10 -18.69
CA ARG A 28 -1.17 20.43 -19.15
C ARG A 28 -2.47 20.83 -18.45
N TYR A 29 -2.65 22.12 -18.17
CA TYR A 29 -3.89 22.65 -17.58
C TYR A 29 -5.14 22.19 -18.35
N LYS A 30 -5.08 22.20 -19.69
CA LYS A 30 -6.15 21.74 -20.58
C LYS A 30 -6.57 20.28 -20.33
N ASP A 31 -5.65 19.41 -19.96
CA ASP A 31 -5.94 18.00 -19.69
C ASP A 31 -6.73 17.84 -18.39
N THR A 32 -6.36 18.62 -17.37
CA THR A 32 -7.09 18.69 -16.10
C THR A 32 -8.50 19.25 -16.32
N LEU A 33 -8.64 20.31 -17.10
CA LEU A 33 -9.95 20.90 -17.43
C LEU A 33 -10.86 19.91 -18.16
N LYS A 34 -10.35 19.24 -19.20
CA LYS A 34 -11.11 18.21 -19.94
C LYS A 34 -11.55 17.07 -19.02
N LYS A 35 -10.71 16.67 -18.06
CA LYS A 35 -11.08 15.66 -17.06
C LYS A 35 -12.22 16.14 -16.18
N SER A 36 -12.13 17.36 -15.63
CA SER A 36 -13.20 17.93 -14.81
C SER A 36 -14.52 18.05 -15.56
N LEU A 37 -14.49 18.50 -16.83
CA LEU A 37 -15.69 18.58 -17.67
C LEU A 37 -16.34 17.21 -17.89
N LYS A 38 -15.55 16.18 -18.17
CA LYS A 38 -16.05 14.79 -18.29
C LYS A 38 -16.67 14.30 -16.98
N GLN A 39 -16.06 14.61 -15.83
CA GLN A 39 -16.61 14.25 -14.52
C GLN A 39 -17.95 14.93 -14.22
N LEU A 40 -18.11 16.16 -14.73
CA LEU A 40 -19.34 16.95 -14.65
C LEU A 40 -20.36 16.60 -15.75
N GLN A 41 -20.07 15.61 -16.61
CA GLN A 41 -20.90 15.25 -17.77
C GLN A 41 -21.11 16.41 -18.77
N ILE A 42 -20.19 17.38 -18.80
CA ILE A 42 -20.20 18.48 -19.76
C ILE A 42 -19.37 18.06 -20.98
N ASN A 43 -19.94 18.18 -22.18
CA ASN A 43 -19.26 17.80 -23.41
C ASN A 43 -18.03 18.72 -23.66
N PRO A 44 -16.80 18.16 -23.74
CA PRO A 44 -15.58 18.95 -23.90
C PRO A 44 -15.36 19.51 -25.32
N VAL A 45 -16.25 19.21 -26.28
CA VAL A 45 -16.23 19.77 -27.64
C VAL A 45 -17.11 21.02 -27.74
N ILE A 46 -18.22 21.08 -27.00
CA ILE A 46 -19.24 22.15 -27.11
C ILE A 46 -19.19 23.15 -25.92
N TRP A 47 -18.33 22.91 -24.92
CA TRP A 47 -18.29 23.73 -23.70
C TRP A 47 -17.97 25.22 -23.94
N GLU A 48 -17.20 25.57 -24.98
CA GLU A 48 -16.91 26.97 -25.33
C GLU A 48 -18.19 27.70 -25.78
N ASP A 49 -19.04 27.01 -26.54
CA ASP A 49 -20.34 27.55 -26.99
C ASP A 49 -21.29 27.74 -25.82
N LEU A 50 -21.33 26.77 -24.91
CA LEU A 50 -22.11 26.85 -23.67
C LEU A 50 -21.61 27.99 -22.75
N ALA A 51 -20.30 28.27 -22.76
CA ALA A 51 -19.69 29.31 -21.94
C ALA A 51 -19.97 30.74 -22.45
N ARG A 52 -20.36 30.92 -23.73
CA ARG A 52 -20.73 32.25 -24.27
C ARG A 52 -21.91 32.85 -23.52
N ASN A 53 -22.88 32.03 -23.14
CA ASN A 53 -23.97 32.46 -22.25
C ASN A 53 -23.53 32.29 -20.79
N ARG A 54 -22.93 33.35 -20.23
CA ARG A 54 -22.35 33.31 -18.88
C ARG A 54 -23.35 32.94 -17.77
N PRO A 55 -24.59 33.48 -17.72
CA PRO A 55 -25.59 33.03 -16.76
C PRO A 55 -25.94 31.54 -16.88
N ALA A 56 -26.19 31.05 -18.10
CA ALA A 56 -26.52 29.65 -18.35
C ALA A 56 -25.36 28.73 -17.97
N TRP A 57 -24.12 29.12 -18.32
CA TRP A 57 -22.91 28.40 -17.95
C TRP A 57 -22.76 28.24 -16.43
N LYS A 58 -22.95 29.32 -15.67
CA LYS A 58 -22.88 29.28 -14.20
C LYS A 58 -23.91 28.31 -13.62
N MET A 59 -25.12 28.31 -14.16
CA MET A 59 -26.20 27.40 -13.73
C MET A 59 -25.85 25.94 -14.03
N ILE A 60 -25.43 25.63 -15.25
CA ILE A 60 -25.04 24.26 -15.67
C ILE A 60 -23.92 23.72 -14.78
N VAL A 61 -22.85 24.50 -14.59
CA VAL A 61 -21.71 24.08 -13.76
C VAL A 61 -22.13 23.85 -12.31
N LYS A 62 -22.97 24.72 -11.73
CA LYS A 62 -23.46 24.58 -10.36
C LYS A 62 -24.26 23.28 -10.19
N THR A 63 -25.17 23.00 -11.11
CA THR A 63 -26.00 21.78 -11.09
C THR A 63 -25.14 20.54 -11.27
N ALA A 64 -24.26 20.52 -12.27
CA ALA A 64 -23.37 19.39 -12.52
C ALA A 64 -22.43 19.12 -11.33
N ALA A 65 -21.90 20.16 -10.69
CA ALA A 65 -21.04 20.02 -9.51
C ALA A 65 -21.80 19.42 -8.32
N ALA A 66 -23.05 19.83 -8.10
CA ALA A 66 -23.89 19.28 -7.04
C ALA A 66 -24.14 17.77 -7.24
N ILE A 67 -24.47 17.37 -8.48
CA ILE A 67 -24.66 15.95 -8.84
C ILE A 67 -23.36 15.16 -8.64
N TYR A 68 -22.23 15.70 -9.11
CA TYR A 68 -20.92 15.05 -8.95
C TYR A 68 -20.56 14.82 -7.48
N GLU A 69 -20.73 15.83 -6.62
CA GLU A 69 -20.45 15.70 -5.18
C GLU A 69 -21.38 14.69 -4.51
N ALA A 70 -22.68 14.71 -4.83
CA ALA A 70 -23.63 13.72 -4.33
C ALA A 70 -23.20 12.29 -4.67
N ASN A 71 -22.83 12.05 -5.93
CA ASN A 71 -22.32 10.75 -6.40
C ASN A 71 -21.03 10.34 -5.69
N ARG A 72 -20.10 11.28 -5.51
CA ARG A 72 -18.82 11.03 -4.83
C ARG A 72 -19.03 10.63 -3.37
N ILE A 73 -19.94 11.31 -2.67
CA ILE A 73 -20.31 11.00 -1.28
C ILE A 73 -21.00 9.63 -1.20
N ALA A 74 -21.96 9.36 -2.09
CA ALA A 74 -22.66 8.08 -2.14
C ALA A 74 -21.69 6.92 -2.35
N ALA A 75 -20.76 7.05 -3.31
CA ALA A 75 -19.72 6.04 -3.56
C ALA A 75 -18.79 5.84 -2.36
N ALA A 76 -18.42 6.92 -1.66
CA ALA A 76 -17.61 6.82 -0.44
C ALA A 76 -18.37 6.12 0.70
N LYS A 77 -19.66 6.42 0.87
CA LYS A 77 -20.54 5.74 1.83
C LYS A 77 -20.69 4.25 1.51
N ALA A 78 -20.92 3.89 0.25
CA ALA A 78 -21.01 2.50 -0.20
C ALA A 78 -19.70 1.74 0.09
N LYS A 79 -18.54 2.33 -0.25
CA LYS A 79 -17.23 1.74 0.07
C LYS A 79 -16.98 1.61 1.58
N ARG A 80 -17.52 2.51 2.40
CA ARG A 80 -17.43 2.40 3.86
C ARG A 80 -18.33 1.30 4.39
N ALA A 81 -19.56 1.19 3.88
CA ALA A 81 -20.49 0.13 4.23
C ALA A 81 -19.94 -1.25 3.88
N ALA A 82 -19.37 -1.42 2.68
CA ALA A 82 -18.74 -2.66 2.25
C ALA A 82 -17.52 -3.08 3.09
N ARG A 83 -16.83 -2.13 3.74
CA ARG A 83 -15.76 -2.45 4.70
C ARG A 83 -16.26 -2.80 6.09
N LYS A 84 -17.46 -2.29 6.45
CA LYS A 84 -18.10 -2.54 7.75
C LYS A 84 -18.99 -3.77 7.73
N SER A 85 -19.44 -4.23 6.56
CA SER A 85 -20.19 -5.47 6.46
C SER A 85 -19.34 -6.61 7.06
N PRO A 86 -19.91 -7.44 7.94
CA PRO A 86 -19.21 -8.59 8.47
C PRO A 86 -18.61 -9.41 7.32
N ALA A 87 -17.32 -9.74 7.43
CA ALA A 87 -16.74 -10.72 6.54
C ALA A 87 -17.55 -12.03 6.69
N PRO A 88 -17.77 -12.80 5.60
CA PRO A 88 -18.34 -14.13 5.72
C PRO A 88 -17.58 -14.86 6.85
N PRO A 89 -18.26 -15.46 7.83
CA PRO A 89 -17.57 -16.21 8.86
C PRO A 89 -16.78 -17.30 8.15
N ILE A 90 -15.47 -17.11 8.07
CA ILE A 90 -14.55 -18.17 7.70
C ILE A 90 -14.70 -19.17 8.85
N LYS A 91 -15.49 -20.22 8.63
CA LYS A 91 -15.64 -21.34 9.56
C LYS A 91 -14.32 -22.10 9.63
N THR A 92 -13.31 -21.51 10.27
CA THR A 92 -12.05 -22.17 10.63
C THR A 92 -11.57 -21.59 11.95
N ALA A 93 -12.33 -21.78 13.03
CA ALA A 93 -11.85 -21.71 14.42
C ALA A 93 -12.99 -21.99 15.40
N SER A 94 -13.51 -23.20 15.40
CA SER A 94 -13.69 -23.91 16.67
C SER A 94 -12.70 -25.07 16.56
N ASP A 95 -11.78 -25.18 17.51
CA ASP A 95 -10.77 -26.26 17.62
C ASP A 95 -9.44 -26.11 16.84
N GLN A 96 -9.08 -24.92 16.34
CA GLN A 96 -7.70 -24.67 15.94
C GLN A 96 -6.86 -24.40 17.19
N ALA A 97 -6.01 -25.37 17.57
CA ALA A 97 -5.02 -25.21 18.64
C ALA A 97 -4.23 -23.91 18.42
N LEU A 98 -4.01 -23.12 19.48
CA LEU A 98 -3.28 -21.86 19.36
C LEU A 98 -1.91 -22.11 18.71
N PRO A 99 -1.58 -21.39 17.62
CA PRO A 99 -0.32 -21.59 16.95
C PRO A 99 0.81 -21.18 17.89
N THR A 100 1.69 -22.15 18.13
CA THR A 100 2.84 -22.03 19.02
C THR A 100 4.10 -21.91 18.20
N TYR A 101 4.95 -20.94 18.51
CA TYR A 101 6.23 -20.79 17.80
C TYR A 101 7.22 -21.86 18.28
N PRO A 102 7.77 -22.73 17.40
CA PRO A 102 8.54 -23.91 17.80
C PRO A 102 9.80 -23.60 18.64
N ARG A 103 10.39 -22.41 18.46
CA ARG A 103 11.71 -22.07 19.05
C ARG A 103 11.62 -21.45 20.44
N CYS A 104 10.50 -20.81 20.79
CA CYS A 104 10.32 -20.20 22.12
C CYS A 104 9.06 -20.69 22.86
N GLN A 105 8.33 -21.63 22.27
CA GLN A 105 7.09 -22.23 22.79
C GLN A 105 6.02 -21.22 23.20
N ARG A 106 6.08 -20.00 22.66
CA ARG A 106 5.11 -18.94 22.98
C ARG A 106 3.84 -19.15 22.17
N THR A 107 2.71 -19.17 22.87
CA THR A 107 1.37 -19.26 22.29
C THR A 107 0.86 -17.86 21.91
N PHE A 108 0.40 -17.69 20.67
CA PHE A 108 -0.15 -16.41 20.21
C PHE A 108 -1.66 -16.50 20.02
N ARG A 109 -2.39 -15.54 20.60
CA ARG A 109 -3.86 -15.46 20.51
C ARG A 109 -4.37 -14.91 19.18
N ALA A 110 -3.48 -14.29 18.39
CA ALA A 110 -3.80 -13.73 17.09
C ALA A 110 -2.66 -13.98 16.10
N GLN A 111 -3.00 -14.28 14.83
CA GLN A 111 -2.01 -14.53 13.77
C GLN A 111 -1.07 -13.34 13.54
N ILE A 112 -1.57 -12.10 13.69
CA ILE A 112 -0.76 -10.88 13.53
C ILE A 112 0.40 -10.85 14.53
N SER A 113 0.15 -11.27 15.78
CA SER A 113 1.16 -11.33 16.83
C SER A 113 2.24 -12.38 16.54
N LEU A 114 1.84 -13.55 16.02
CA LEU A 114 2.78 -14.58 15.57
C LEU A 114 3.64 -14.09 14.39
N LEU A 115 3.01 -13.45 13.40
CA LEU A 115 3.72 -12.93 12.22
C LEU A 115 4.74 -11.85 12.61
N GLY A 116 4.38 -10.97 13.56
CA GLY A 116 5.29 -9.99 14.13
C GLY A 116 6.47 -10.65 14.86
N HIS A 117 6.21 -11.71 15.63
CA HIS A 117 7.25 -12.47 16.33
C HIS A 117 8.22 -13.19 15.37
N LEU A 118 7.70 -13.80 14.30
CA LEU A 118 8.51 -14.43 13.27
C LEU A 118 9.45 -13.43 12.60
N ARG A 119 8.96 -12.22 12.29
CA ARG A 119 9.77 -11.17 11.66
C ARG A 119 10.95 -10.72 12.53
N THR A 120 10.76 -10.61 13.84
CA THR A 120 11.84 -10.21 14.75
C THR A 120 12.79 -11.36 15.10
N GLN A 121 12.33 -12.61 15.06
CA GLN A 121 13.19 -13.77 15.30
C GLN A 121 14.01 -14.18 14.06
N CYS A 122 13.48 -14.01 12.85
CA CYS A 122 14.21 -14.31 11.61
C CYS A 122 15.39 -13.36 11.36
N THR A 123 15.45 -12.20 12.03
CA THR A 123 16.61 -11.29 12.00
C THR A 123 17.70 -11.64 13.02
N ASN A 124 17.39 -12.48 14.02
CA ASN A 124 18.30 -12.84 15.11
C ASN A 124 18.93 -14.23 14.89
N ASN A 125 19.33 -14.55 13.66
CA ASN A 125 20.07 -15.80 13.43
C ASN A 125 21.49 -15.64 14.00
N PRO A 126 21.95 -16.50 14.94
CA PRO A 126 23.33 -16.45 15.39
C PRO A 126 24.24 -16.83 14.22
N LYS A 127 25.22 -15.97 13.95
CA LYS A 127 26.35 -16.26 13.07
C LYS A 127 27.01 -17.55 13.57
N ILE A 128 27.09 -18.55 12.69
CA ILE A 128 27.76 -19.83 12.92
C ILE A 128 29.17 -19.57 13.50
N PRO A 129 29.54 -20.09 14.69
CA PRO A 129 30.95 -20.16 15.04
C PRO A 129 31.61 -21.21 14.15
N THR A 130 32.53 -20.75 13.32
CA THR A 130 33.46 -21.56 12.53
C THR A 130 34.01 -22.69 13.40
N SER A 131 33.79 -23.93 12.98
CA SER A 131 34.35 -25.12 13.64
C SER A 131 35.88 -25.01 13.68
N THR A 132 36.43 -25.13 14.88
CA THR A 132 37.83 -25.45 15.13
C THR A 132 38.16 -26.80 14.47
N SER A 133 39.04 -26.77 13.48
CA SER A 133 39.78 -27.91 12.92
C SER A 133 41.25 -27.65 13.31
N ASN A 134 42.03 -28.54 13.93
CA ASN A 134 42.16 -29.98 13.73
C ASN A 134 42.55 -30.70 15.04
N SER A 135 42.01 -31.90 15.22
CA SER A 135 42.64 -32.95 16.02
C SER A 135 43.47 -33.82 15.05
N ALA A 136 44.75 -34.00 15.35
CA ALA A 136 45.53 -35.13 14.87
C ALA A 136 46.62 -35.45 15.90
N LYS A 137 46.33 -36.38 16.80
CA LYS A 137 47.35 -37.16 17.50
C LYS A 137 47.01 -38.63 17.31
N ALA A 138 47.97 -39.38 16.80
CA ALA A 138 47.94 -40.83 16.69
C ALA A 138 49.35 -41.36 17.07
N PRO A 139 49.45 -42.63 17.51
CA PRO A 139 50.24 -43.01 18.68
C PRO A 139 51.52 -43.80 18.37
N SER A 140 52.25 -44.05 19.47
CA SER A 140 53.46 -44.89 19.65
C SER A 140 54.80 -44.23 19.35
#